data_AF-A0A7W9HS09-F1
#
_entry.id   AF-A0A7W9HS09-F1
#
_cell.length_a   1.000
_cell.length_b   1.000
_cell.length_c   1.000
_cell.angle_alpha   90.00
_cell.angle_beta   90.00
_cell.angle_gamma   90.00
#
_symmetry.space_group_name_H-M   'P 1'
#
loop_
_entity.id
_entity.type
_entity.pdbx_description
1 polymer ?
#
loop_
_entity_poly.entity_id
_entity_poly.type
_entity_poly.pdbx_seq_one_letter_code
_entity_poly.pdbx_strand_id
1 'polypeptide(L)' 'MIENWRTSTYTANNGTCVETGWTGDVVGYRDTKQAALPGDERPTLTFGKGAAHAFLTMIKSSTR' A
#
# COMPACT_ATOMS: atom_id res chain seq x y z
N MET A 1 -13.96 -2.63 4.09
CA MET A 1 -13.15 -2.99 2.90
C MET A 1 -12.29 -1.78 2.56
N ILE A 2 -11.08 -1.93 2.00
CA ILE A 2 -10.26 -0.78 1.59
C ILE A 2 -10.69 -0.32 0.21
N GLU A 3 -10.94 0.98 0.04
CA GLU A 3 -11.65 1.53 -1.12
C GLU A 3 -10.77 2.40 -2.02
N ASN A 4 -10.01 3.33 -1.42
CA ASN A 4 -9.33 4.41 -2.14
C ASN A 4 -7.96 4.00 -2.69
N TRP A 5 -7.91 3.00 -3.57
CA TRP A 5 -6.66 2.50 -4.13
C TRP A 5 -6.03 3.47 -5.12
N ARG A 6 -4.73 3.74 -4.95
CA ARG A 6 -3.90 4.45 -5.94
C ARG A 6 -2.60 3.70 -6.19
N THR A 7 -2.33 3.47 -7.46
CA THR A 7 -1.04 2.97 -7.93
C THR A 7 0.05 4.01 -7.70
N SER A 8 1.23 3.58 -7.25
CA SER A 8 2.40 4.45 -7.15
C SER A 8 2.84 4.98 -8.52
N THR A 9 3.41 6.18 -8.57
CA THR A 9 4.02 6.73 -9.80
C THR A 9 5.45 6.23 -10.02
N TYR A 10 6.04 5.51 -9.05
CA TYR A 10 7.40 4.96 -9.10
C TYR A 10 7.46 3.52 -9.65
N THR A 11 6.46 3.13 -10.45
CA THR A 11 6.43 1.79 -11.07
C THR A 11 7.41 1.73 -12.23
N ALA A 12 8.53 1.03 -12.05
CA ALA A 12 9.41 0.68 -13.16
C ALA A 12 8.76 -0.40 -14.03
N ASN A 13 9.09 -0.39 -15.32
CA ASN A 13 8.44 -1.07 -16.46
C ASN A 13 8.41 -2.62 -16.42
N ASN A 14 8.49 -3.28 -15.25
CA ASN A 14 7.94 -4.61 -14.99
C ASN A 14 8.16 -5.20 -13.56
N GLY A 15 8.82 -4.51 -12.61
CA GLY A 15 9.34 -5.19 -11.40
C GLY A 15 8.70 -4.83 -10.05
N THR A 16 8.20 -3.60 -9.89
CA THR A 16 7.85 -3.05 -8.57
C THR A 16 6.56 -2.23 -8.65
N CYS A 17 5.43 -2.92 -8.84
CA CYS A 17 4.12 -2.28 -8.96
C CYS A 17 3.37 -2.37 -7.62
N VAL A 18 3.33 -1.28 -6.87
CA VAL A 18 2.62 -1.20 -5.58
C VAL A 18 1.46 -0.22 -5.67
N GLU A 19 0.33 -0.59 -5.08
CA GLU A 19 -0.78 0.31 -4.81
C GLU A 19 -0.96 0.52 -3.30
N THR A 20 -1.36 1.73 -2.94
CA THR A 20 -1.78 2.07 -1.58
C THR A 20 -3.26 2.39 -1.58
N GLY A 21 -4.02 1.78 -0.68
CA GLY A 21 -5.42 2.05 -0.45
C GLY A 21 -5.66 2.49 0.98
N TRP A 22 -6.73 3.23 1.24
CA TRP A 22 -7.07 3.64 2.59
C TRP A 22 -8.57 3.76 2.84
N THR A 23 -8.90 3.75 4.13
CA THR A 23 -10.18 4.13 4.75
C THR A 23 -9.92 5.23 5.78
N GLY A 24 -10.90 5.53 6.64
CA GLY A 24 -10.68 6.43 7.79
C GLY A 24 -9.53 5.98 8.69
N ASP A 25 -9.45 4.68 8.97
CA ASP A 25 -8.64 4.12 10.05
C ASP A 25 -7.53 3.16 9.59
N VAL A 26 -7.62 2.63 8.37
CA VAL A 26 -6.70 1.60 7.87
C VAL A 26 -6.05 2.02 6.56
N VAL A 27 -4.77 1.72 6.42
CA VAL A 27 -3.99 1.80 5.18
C VAL A 27 -3.62 0.40 4.73
N GLY A 28 -3.77 0.12 3.45
CA GLY A 28 -3.43 -1.14 2.81
C GLY A 28 -2.42 -0.98 1.70
N TYR A 29 -1.54 -1.97 1.55
CA TYR A 29 -0.56 -2.08 0.49
C TYR A 29 -0.73 -3.41 -0.22
N ARG A 30 -0.70 -3.40 -1.55
CA ARG A 30 -0.75 -4.61 -2.37
C ARG A 30 0.04 -4.44 -3.65
N ASP A 31 0.37 -5.56 -4.27
CA ASP A 31 0.88 -5.56 -5.64
C ASP A 31 -0.24 -5.21 -6.63
N THR A 32 0.04 -4.30 -7.58
CA THR A 32 -0.94 -3.85 -8.57
C THR A 32 -1.40 -4.97 -9.49
N LYS A 33 -0.54 -5.94 -9.82
CA LYS A 33 -0.90 -7.06 -10.70
C LYS A 33 -1.84 -8.04 -9.99
N GLN A 34 -1.87 -8.03 -8.67
CA GLN A 34 -2.81 -8.80 -7.85
C GLN A 34 -4.16 -8.10 -7.64
N ALA A 35 -4.37 -6.89 -8.16
CA ALA A 35 -5.60 -6.13 -7.97
C ALA A 35 -6.86 -6.87 -8.43
N ALA A 36 -6.73 -7.66 -9.51
CA ALA A 36 -7.81 -8.43 -10.13
C ALA A 36 -8.12 -9.76 -9.42
N LEU A 37 -7.30 -10.19 -8.44
CA LEU A 37 -7.58 -11.40 -7.69
C LEU A 37 -8.83 -11.25 -6.81
N PRO A 38 -9.59 -12.34 -6.56
CA PRO A 38 -10.66 -12.38 -5.58
C PRO A 38 -10.19 -11.90 -4.20
N GLY A 39 -11.10 -11.34 -3.40
CA GLY A 39 -10.75 -10.67 -2.14
C GLY A 39 -10.06 -11.58 -1.12
N ASP A 40 -10.41 -12.86 -1.11
CA ASP A 40 -9.85 -13.92 -0.29
C ASP A 40 -8.48 -14.41 -0.76
N GLU A 41 -8.18 -14.27 -2.05
CA GLU A 41 -6.89 -14.64 -2.65
C GLU A 41 -5.95 -13.46 -2.85
N ARG A 42 -6.42 -12.23 -2.60
CA ARG A 42 -5.68 -10.98 -2.84
C ARG A 42 -4.89 -10.55 -1.59
N PRO A 43 -3.59 -10.87 -1.50
CA PRO A 43 -2.82 -10.57 -0.31
C PRO A 43 -2.70 -9.06 -0.15
N THR A 44 -3.06 -8.56 1.02
CA THR A 44 -3.00 -7.13 1.33
C THR A 44 -2.34 -6.96 2.69
N LEU A 45 -1.23 -6.23 2.73
CA LEU A 45 -0.60 -5.82 3.97
C LEU A 45 -1.38 -4.63 4.53
N THR A 46 -1.84 -4.71 5.78
CA THR A 46 -2.68 -3.67 6.39
C THR A 46 -2.09 -3.13 7.69
N PHE A 47 -2.28 -1.84 7.90
CA PHE A 47 -1.86 -1.14 9.11
C PHE A 47 -2.97 -0.18 9.55
N GLY A 48 -3.07 0.06 10.87
CA GLY A 48 -3.77 1.24 11.35
C GLY A 48 -3.10 2.51 10.80
N LYS A 49 -3.89 3.53 10.48
CA LYS A 49 -3.43 4.77 9.83
C LYS A 49 -2.31 5.47 10.62
N GLY A 50 -2.40 5.47 11.95
CA GLY A 50 -1.36 6.01 12.83
C GLY A 50 -0.03 5.23 12.71
N ALA A 51 -0.10 3.89 12.65
CA ALA A 51 1.08 3.04 12.49
C ALA A 51 1.73 3.21 11.11
N ALA A 52 0.92 3.28 10.05
CA ALA A 52 1.40 3.57 8.69
C ALA A 52 2.12 4.92 8.63
N HIS A 53 1.55 5.95 9.26
CA HIS A 53 2.18 7.28 9.34
C HIS A 53 3.51 7.22 10.09
N ALA A 54 3.56 6.62 11.27
CA ALA A 54 4.78 6.51 12.07
C ALA A 54 5.91 5.77 11.31
N PHE A 55 5.57 4.68 10.62
CA PHE A 55 6.52 3.92 9.80
C PHE A 55 7.11 4.77 8.66
N LEU A 56 6.25 5.47 7.91
CA LEU A 56 6.70 6.33 6.80
C LEU A 56 7.55 7.50 7.30
N THR A 57 7.19 8.10 8.44
CA THR A 57 8.00 9.14 9.07
C THR A 57 9.38 8.61 9.44
N MET A 58 9.46 7.43 10.07
CA MET A 58 10.72 6.80 10.43
C MET A 58 11.62 6.55 9.22
N ILE A 59 11.08 5.98 8.14
CA ILE A 59 11.85 5.73 6.90
C ILE A 59 12.38 7.03 6.32
N LYS A 60 11.53 8.06 6.20
CA LYS A 60 11.93 9.35 5.62
C LYS A 60 13.02 10.03 6.45
N SER A 61 12.90 9.99 7.78
CA SER A 61 13.92 10.51 8.70
C SER A 61 15.22 9.72 8.70
N SER A 62 15.19 8.45 8.30
CA SER A 62 16.37 7.58 8.20
C SER A 62 17.16 7.73 6.90
N THR A 63 16.75 8.62 5.99
CA THR A 63 17.48 8.88 4.76
C THR A 63 18.66 9.80 5.08
N ARG A 64 19.86 9.21 5.17
CA ARG A 64 21.15 9.90 5.31
C ARG A 64 21.95 9.75 4.03
#